data_AF-A0A950ZAA5-F1
#
_entry.id   AF-A0A950ZAA5-F1
#
_cell.length_a   1.000
_cell.length_b   1.000
_cell.length_c   1.000
_cell.angle_alpha   90.00
_cell.angle_beta   90.00
_cell.angle_gamma   90.00
#
_symmetry.space_group_name_H-M   'P 1'
#
loop_
_entity.id
_entity.type
_entity.pdbx_description
1 polymer ?
#
loop_
_entity_poly.entity_id
_entity_poly.type
_entity_poly.pdbx_seq_one_letter_code
_entity_poly.pdbx_strand_id
1 'polypeptide(L)'
;MLRLHGGKASGRLIGGNLTLLATLMGTPCELETDGAIVFTEDVREDIYRIDRMLTQLALGGKFERMAGFLFGHCTECNKNPSFFSLEDVLRDRFGNGPQPALSGLAFGHIDQKLTIPLGVMATLDADAGTVEITESAVV
;
A
#
# COMPACT_ATOMS: atom_id res chain seq x y z
N MET A 1 -10.58 -8.85 1.86
CA MET A 1 -9.90 -7.54 1.79
C MET A 1 -10.95 -6.47 1.54
N LEU A 2 -10.73 -5.26 2.05
CA LEU A 2 -11.58 -4.09 1.80
C LEU A 2 -11.27 -3.52 0.41
N ARG A 3 -12.30 -3.32 -0.43
CA ARG A 3 -12.14 -2.65 -1.74
C ARG A 3 -12.21 -1.14 -1.60
N LEU A 4 -11.14 -0.46 -2.03
CA LEU A 4 -11.05 1.00 -2.11
C LEU A 4 -11.45 1.47 -3.51
N HIS A 5 -10.85 0.88 -4.55
CA HIS A 5 -11.17 1.13 -5.97
C HIS A 5 -11.10 -0.18 -6.77
N GLY A 6 -12.04 -0.38 -7.70
CA GLY A 6 -12.15 -1.61 -8.49
C GLY A 6 -11.12 -1.71 -9.63
N GLY A 7 -11.19 -2.81 -10.38
CA GLY A 7 -10.31 -3.07 -11.52
C GLY A 7 -9.21 -4.09 -11.24
N LYS A 8 -8.38 -4.29 -12.27
CA LYS A 8 -7.34 -5.30 -12.30
C LYS A 8 -6.06 -4.76 -12.92
N ALA A 9 -4.93 -5.10 -12.33
CA ALA A 9 -3.62 -4.67 -12.82
C ALA A 9 -2.53 -5.71 -12.53
N SER A 10 -1.47 -5.68 -13.32
CA SER A 10 -0.28 -6.49 -13.12
C SER A 10 0.95 -5.60 -13.09
N GLY A 11 1.91 -5.94 -12.23
CA GLY A 11 3.12 -5.17 -12.03
C GLY A 11 4.05 -5.86 -11.04
N ARG A 12 5.26 -5.32 -10.86
CA ARG A 12 6.17 -5.79 -9.81
C ARG A 12 5.59 -5.41 -8.44
N LEU A 13 5.65 -6.33 -7.49
CA LEU A 13 5.32 -6.04 -6.09
C LEU A 13 6.47 -5.26 -5.45
N ILE A 14 6.18 -4.05 -5.00
CA ILE A 14 7.15 -3.20 -4.32
C ILE A 14 6.49 -2.51 -3.12
N GLY A 15 7.30 -2.12 -2.13
CA GLY A 15 6.82 -1.34 -1.00
C GLY A 15 7.34 -1.88 0.33
N GLY A 16 6.50 -1.86 1.36
CA GLY A 16 6.90 -2.24 2.73
C GLY A 16 6.31 -1.31 3.78
N ASN A 17 7.15 -0.84 4.71
CA ASN A 17 6.71 0.04 5.79
C ASN A 17 6.54 1.50 5.31
N LEU A 18 5.36 2.08 5.51
CA LEU A 18 5.00 3.42 5.03
C LEU A 18 5.93 4.50 5.60
N THR A 19 6.23 4.45 6.90
CA THR A 19 7.17 5.39 7.55
C THR A 19 8.55 5.37 6.90
N LEU A 20 9.10 4.18 6.61
CA LEU A 20 10.39 4.08 5.94
C LEU A 20 10.34 4.59 4.50
N LEU A 21 9.30 4.25 3.74
CA LEU A 21 9.13 4.75 2.37
C LEU A 21 9.06 6.28 2.32
N ALA A 22 8.29 6.90 3.22
CA ALA A 22 8.22 8.35 3.33
C ALA A 22 9.56 8.97 3.75
N THR A 23 10.31 8.31 4.63
CA THR A 23 11.63 8.79 5.10
C THR A 23 12.69 8.77 3.99
N LEU A 24 12.60 7.83 3.04
CA LEU A 24 13.56 7.67 1.94
C LEU A 24 13.31 8.60 0.75
N MET A 25 12.20 9.35 0.74
CA MET A 25 11.88 10.30 -0.33
C MET A 25 12.99 11.34 -0.52
N GLY A 26 13.40 11.57 -1.77
CA GLY A 26 14.50 12.49 -2.11
C GLY A 26 15.90 11.92 -1.91
N THR A 27 16.04 10.62 -1.59
CA THR A 27 17.34 9.94 -1.48
C THR A 27 17.59 9.01 -2.67
N PRO A 28 18.83 8.56 -2.92
CA PRO A 28 19.10 7.52 -3.94
C PRO A 28 18.40 6.18 -3.70
N CYS A 29 17.84 5.97 -2.50
CA CYS A 29 17.10 4.77 -2.11
C CYS A 29 15.58 4.96 -2.15
N GLU A 30 15.11 6.08 -2.70
CA GLU A 30 13.70 6.34 -2.91
C GLU A 30 13.04 5.25 -3.79
N LEU A 31 11.80 4.88 -3.44
CA LEU A 31 11.09 3.79 -4.10
C LEU A 31 10.63 4.21 -5.51
N GLU A 32 10.90 3.39 -6.52
CA GLU A 32 10.34 3.59 -7.86
C GLU A 32 9.07 2.79 -8.09
N THR A 33 7.99 3.51 -8.37
CA THR A 33 6.63 3.00 -8.34
C THR A 33 5.95 2.89 -9.70
N ASP A 34 6.59 3.38 -10.75
CA ASP A 34 6.08 3.33 -12.12
C ASP A 34 5.79 1.89 -12.56
N GLY A 35 4.54 1.64 -12.95
CA GLY A 35 4.07 0.33 -13.40
C GLY A 35 4.02 -0.76 -12.34
N ALA A 36 4.24 -0.41 -11.06
CA ALA A 36 4.34 -1.37 -9.98
C ALA A 36 3.03 -1.49 -9.17
N ILE A 37 2.84 -2.63 -8.51
CA ILE A 37 1.82 -2.78 -7.46
C ILE A 37 2.50 -2.38 -6.15
N VAL A 38 2.13 -1.20 -5.64
CA VAL A 38 2.69 -0.63 -4.41
C VAL A 38 1.92 -1.16 -3.22
N PHE A 39 2.61 -1.77 -2.26
CA PHE A 39 2.00 -2.19 -1.00
C PHE A 39 2.63 -1.48 0.20
N THR A 40 1.80 -1.07 1.16
CA THR A 40 2.28 -0.37 2.36
C THR A 40 1.63 -0.92 3.62
N GLU A 41 2.36 -0.91 4.74
CA GLU A 41 1.84 -1.18 6.08
C GLU A 41 2.46 -0.22 7.09
N ASP A 42 1.91 -0.14 8.30
CA ASP A 42 2.60 0.52 9.41
C ASP A 42 2.15 -0.04 10.77
N VAL A 43 2.72 0.48 11.86
CA VAL A 43 2.39 0.05 13.23
C VAL A 43 2.46 1.21 14.21
N ARG A 44 1.51 1.25 15.16
CA ARG A 44 1.47 2.25 16.26
C ARG A 44 1.48 3.70 15.79
N GLU A 45 0.96 3.96 14.59
CA GLU A 45 0.86 5.32 14.05
C GLU A 45 -0.51 5.95 14.29
N ASP A 46 -0.49 7.26 14.50
CA ASP A 46 -1.71 8.06 14.50
C ASP A 46 -2.23 8.23 13.08
N ILE A 47 -3.56 8.29 12.92
CA ILE A 47 -4.19 8.38 11.60
C ILE A 47 -3.71 9.60 10.81
N TYR A 48 -3.54 10.75 11.46
CA TYR A 48 -3.02 11.95 10.79
C TYR A 48 -1.58 11.79 10.27
N ARG A 49 -0.78 10.89 10.87
CA ARG A 49 0.59 10.63 10.41
C ARG A 49 0.58 9.75 9.18
N ILE A 50 -0.28 8.72 9.16
CA ILE A 50 -0.51 7.91 7.97
C ILE A 50 -0.95 8.81 6.81
N ASP A 51 -1.94 9.67 7.03
CA ASP A 51 -2.39 10.63 6.02
C ASP A 51 -1.26 11.55 5.54
N ARG A 52 -0.50 12.14 6.46
CA ARG A 52 0.66 12.99 6.12
C ARG A 52 1.69 12.24 5.26
N MET A 53 1.99 10.98 5.57
CA MET A 53 2.96 10.18 4.83
C MET A 53 2.46 9.77 3.44
N LEU A 54 1.20 9.34 3.34
CA LEU A 54 0.56 9.08 2.04
C LEU A 54 0.51 10.35 1.19
N THR A 55 0.23 11.49 1.80
CA THR A 55 0.23 12.80 1.13
C THR A 55 1.63 13.17 0.64
N GLN A 56 2.68 12.93 1.43
CA GLN A 56 4.06 13.16 1.01
C GLN A 56 4.44 12.31 -0.21
N LEU A 57 4.11 11.01 -0.21
CA LEU A 57 4.34 10.12 -1.36
C LEU A 57 3.56 10.58 -2.60
N ALA A 58 2.31 10.99 -2.41
CA ALA A 58 1.45 11.50 -3.49
C ALA A 58 2.04 12.79 -4.11
N LEU A 59 2.46 13.75 -3.29
CA LEU A 59 3.09 15.00 -3.76
C LEU A 59 4.44 14.76 -4.43
N GLY A 60 5.13 13.68 -4.06
CA GLY A 60 6.34 13.21 -4.76
C GLY A 60 6.06 12.40 -6.03
N GLY A 61 4.81 12.32 -6.49
CA GLY A 61 4.43 11.64 -7.73
C GLY A 61 4.37 10.11 -7.65
N LYS A 62 4.55 9.51 -6.47
CA LYS A 62 4.70 8.04 -6.32
C LYS A 62 3.44 7.24 -6.62
N PHE A 63 2.29 7.88 -6.67
CA PHE A 63 1.01 7.21 -6.98
C PHE A 63 0.48 7.53 -8.39
N GLU A 64 1.16 8.36 -9.17
CA GLU A 64 0.66 8.80 -10.49
C GLU A 64 0.68 7.69 -11.53
N ARG A 65 1.77 6.91 -11.57
CA ARG A 65 2.02 5.89 -12.60
C ARG A 65 2.12 4.47 -12.06
N MET A 66 1.74 4.24 -10.79
CA MET A 66 1.65 2.88 -10.25
C MET A 66 0.56 2.08 -10.98
N ALA A 67 0.70 0.75 -11.00
CA ALA A 67 -0.28 -0.16 -11.56
C ALA A 67 -1.44 -0.45 -10.58
N GLY A 68 -1.17 -0.43 -9.27
CA GLY A 68 -2.17 -0.72 -8.25
C GLY A 68 -1.66 -0.46 -6.84
N PHE A 69 -2.57 -0.39 -5.87
CA PHE A 69 -2.24 -0.11 -4.48
C PHE A 69 -2.79 -1.17 -3.51
N LEU A 70 -2.00 -1.51 -2.50
CA LEU A 70 -2.37 -2.42 -1.42
C LEU A 70 -2.01 -1.77 -0.08
N PHE A 71 -2.94 -1.83 0.88
CA PHE A 71 -2.65 -1.48 2.26
C PHE A 71 -2.74 -2.73 3.16
N GLY A 72 -1.70 -2.97 3.94
CA GLY A 72 -1.60 -4.02 4.94
C GLY A 72 -2.37 -3.70 6.22
N HIS A 73 -2.13 -4.47 7.27
CA HIS A 73 -2.70 -4.19 8.57
C HIS A 73 -1.90 -3.10 9.29
N CYS A 74 -2.59 -2.14 9.91
CA CYS A 74 -1.96 -1.12 10.74
C CYS A 74 -2.19 -1.45 12.22
N THR A 75 -1.32 -2.27 12.79
CA THR A 75 -1.49 -2.74 14.17
C THR A 75 -1.34 -1.60 15.15
N GLU A 76 -2.23 -1.50 16.13
CA GLU A 76 -2.21 -0.42 17.14
C GLU A 76 -2.27 1.01 16.57
N CYS A 77 -2.67 1.16 15.31
CA CYS A 77 -2.99 2.47 14.72
C CYS A 77 -4.41 2.85 15.13
N ASN A 78 -4.66 4.13 15.45
CA ASN A 78 -5.92 4.64 16.05
C ASN A 78 -6.03 4.53 17.58
N LYS A 79 -4.91 4.58 18.31
CA LYS A 79 -4.93 4.68 19.79
C LYS A 79 -5.44 6.02 20.30
N ASN A 80 -5.29 7.07 19.51
CA ASN A 80 -5.74 8.42 19.85
C ASN A 80 -7.03 8.76 19.10
N PRO A 81 -7.98 9.49 19.72
CA PRO A 81 -9.17 9.95 19.03
C PRO A 81 -8.80 10.75 17.77
N SER A 82 -9.35 10.34 16.63
CA SER A 82 -9.19 11.01 15.34
C SER A 82 -10.56 11.29 14.76
N PHE A 83 -10.69 12.40 14.02
CA PHE A 83 -11.92 12.72 13.27
C PHE A 83 -12.15 11.75 12.11
N PHE A 84 -11.07 11.13 11.62
CA PHE A 84 -11.09 10.20 10.49
C PHE A 84 -10.53 8.85 10.92
N SER A 85 -11.15 7.78 10.43
CA SER A 85 -10.60 6.43 10.51
C SER A 85 -9.50 6.22 9.46
N LEU A 86 -8.73 5.14 9.61
CA LEU A 86 -7.78 4.72 8.56
C LEU A 86 -8.51 4.45 7.23
N GLU A 87 -9.70 3.85 7.28
CA GLU A 87 -10.49 3.60 6.08
C GLU A 87 -10.87 4.91 5.38
N ASP A 88 -11.26 5.95 6.13
CA ASP A 88 -11.60 7.25 5.56
C ASP A 88 -10.41 7.86 4.80
N VAL A 89 -9.21 7.83 5.40
CA VAL A 89 -7.97 8.31 4.77
C VAL A 89 -7.65 7.53 3.48
N LEU A 90 -7.76 6.20 3.53
CA LEU A 90 -7.49 5.35 2.37
C LEU A 90 -8.53 5.54 1.25
N ARG A 91 -9.81 5.75 1.60
CA ARG A 91 -10.88 6.02 0.63
C ARG A 91 -10.72 7.40 0.00
N ASP A 92 -10.41 8.42 0.78
CA ASP A 92 -10.13 9.76 0.27
C ASP A 92 -8.98 9.72 -0.75
N ARG A 93 -7.89 9.04 -0.41
CA ARG A 93 -6.70 8.96 -1.26
C ARG A 93 -6.89 8.13 -2.52
N PHE A 94 -7.50 6.95 -2.42
CA PHE A 94 -7.48 5.95 -3.49
C PHE A 94 -8.86 5.62 -4.08
N GLY A 95 -9.96 5.99 -3.43
CA GLY A 95 -11.31 5.58 -3.83
C GLY A 95 -11.77 6.10 -5.19
N ASN A 96 -11.27 7.27 -5.60
CA ASN A 96 -11.57 7.90 -6.88
C ASN A 96 -10.38 7.89 -7.86
N GLY A 97 -9.29 7.19 -7.52
CA GLY A 97 -8.12 7.08 -8.39
C GLY A 97 -8.38 6.11 -9.56
N PRO A 98 -7.61 6.18 -10.66
CA PRO A 98 -7.78 5.27 -11.80
C PRO A 98 -7.18 3.87 -11.57
N GLN A 99 -6.40 3.67 -10.50
CA GLN A 99 -5.74 2.39 -10.21
C GLN A 99 -6.55 1.53 -9.24
N PRO A 100 -6.57 0.18 -9.42
CA PRO A 100 -7.17 -0.73 -8.46
C PRO A 100 -6.50 -0.64 -7.10
N ALA A 101 -7.30 -0.67 -6.04
CA ALA A 101 -6.81 -0.49 -4.68
C ALA A 101 -7.56 -1.36 -3.66
N LEU A 102 -6.80 -2.08 -2.83
CA LEU A 102 -7.32 -2.89 -1.72
C LEU A 102 -6.66 -2.51 -0.39
N SER A 103 -7.36 -2.80 0.71
CA SER A 103 -6.82 -2.74 2.06
C SER A 103 -7.12 -4.03 2.83
N GLY A 104 -6.35 -4.31 3.88
CA GLY A 104 -6.49 -5.50 4.71
C GLY A 104 -5.71 -6.70 4.17
N LEU A 105 -4.59 -6.47 3.49
CA LEU A 105 -3.62 -7.53 3.22
C LEU A 105 -3.08 -8.06 4.55
N ALA A 106 -2.93 -9.39 4.68
CA ALA A 106 -2.37 -10.04 5.87
C ALA A 106 -0.84 -9.84 5.94
N PHE A 107 -0.42 -8.59 6.02
CA PHE A 107 0.96 -8.12 6.01
C PHE A 107 1.09 -6.95 6.99
N GLY A 108 2.25 -6.86 7.64
CA GLY A 108 2.55 -5.88 8.68
C GLY A 108 2.81 -6.53 10.04
N HIS A 109 2.61 -5.76 11.10
CA HIS A 109 2.95 -6.15 12.47
C HIS A 109 1.86 -7.00 13.14
N ILE A 110 1.55 -8.16 12.56
CA ILE A 110 0.52 -9.10 13.00
C ILE A 110 1.10 -10.51 13.21
N ASP A 111 0.42 -11.33 14.00
CA ASP A 111 0.86 -12.70 14.32
C ASP A 111 0.88 -13.60 13.06
N GLN A 112 -0.19 -13.55 12.26
CA GLN A 112 -0.30 -14.27 11.00
C GLN A 112 0.02 -13.35 9.83
N LYS A 113 1.30 -13.27 9.48
CA LYS A 113 1.80 -12.46 8.36
C LYS A 113 2.24 -13.30 7.18
N LEU A 114 1.86 -12.88 5.99
CA LEU A 114 2.36 -13.41 4.73
C LEU A 114 3.81 -12.97 4.52
N THR A 115 4.61 -13.86 3.94
CA THR A 115 5.91 -13.48 3.38
C THR A 115 5.67 -12.95 1.97
N ILE A 116 6.02 -11.70 1.72
CA ILE A 116 5.87 -11.06 0.41
C ILE A 116 7.24 -11.00 -0.27
N PRO A 117 7.45 -11.72 -1.38
CA PRO A 117 8.64 -11.54 -2.20
C PRO A 117 8.63 -10.16 -2.87
N LEU A 118 9.69 -9.39 -2.65
CA LEU A 118 9.85 -8.07 -3.26
C LEU A 118 10.39 -8.21 -4.70
N GLY A 119 9.84 -7.42 -5.61
CA GLY A 119 10.31 -7.28 -6.98
C GLY A 119 9.74 -8.30 -7.97
N VAL A 120 9.06 -9.35 -7.52
CA VAL A 120 8.41 -10.33 -8.41
C VAL A 120 7.12 -9.78 -9.03
N MET A 121 6.74 -10.31 -10.18
CA MET A 121 5.46 -10.00 -10.81
C MET A 121 4.28 -10.54 -9.99
N ALA A 122 3.23 -9.73 -9.93
CA ALA A 122 1.94 -10.12 -9.38
C ALA A 122 0.79 -9.52 -10.18
N THR A 123 -0.41 -10.06 -9.94
CA THR A 123 -1.67 -9.53 -10.42
C THR A 123 -2.57 -9.17 -9.24
N LEU A 124 -3.00 -7.91 -9.19
CA LEU A 124 -4.01 -7.40 -8.28
C LEU A 124 -5.36 -7.41 -9.00
N ASP A 125 -6.35 -8.07 -8.40
CA ASP A 125 -7.75 -8.03 -8.84
C ASP A 125 -8.59 -7.47 -7.69
N ALA A 126 -8.86 -6.17 -7.72
CA ALA A 126 -9.55 -5.48 -6.64
C ALA A 126 -11.05 -5.79 -6.60
N ASP A 127 -11.63 -6.22 -7.72
CA ASP A 127 -13.03 -6.66 -7.77
C ASP A 127 -13.18 -8.06 -7.16
N ALA A 128 -12.23 -8.96 -7.39
CA ALA A 128 -12.17 -10.26 -6.73
C ALA A 128 -11.59 -10.20 -5.30
N GLY A 129 -10.91 -9.11 -4.94
CA GLY A 129 -10.26 -8.96 -3.64
C GLY A 129 -9.01 -9.82 -3.47
N THR A 130 -8.27 -10.07 -4.56
CA THR A 130 -7.11 -10.98 -4.58
C THR A 130 -5.83 -10.29 -5.05
N VAL A 131 -4.70 -10.81 -4.59
CA VAL A 131 -3.38 -10.56 -5.18
C VAL A 131 -2.69 -11.90 -5.40
N GLU A 132 -2.15 -12.13 -6.59
CA GLU A 132 -1.53 -13.40 -6.97
C GLU A 132 -0.10 -13.15 -7.43
N ILE A 133 0.86 -13.87 -6.84
CA ILE A 133 2.27 -13.84 -7.26
C ILE A 133 2.40 -14.72 -8.51
N THR A 134 2.86 -14.14 -9.62
CA THR A 134 2.91 -14.79 -10.93
C THR A 134 4.34 -15.09 -11.41
N GLU A 135 5.34 -14.83 -10.57
CA GLU A 135 6.76 -15.09 -10.84
C GLU A 135 7.41 -15.82 -9.65
N SER A 136 8.31 -16.76 -9.93
CA SER A 136 9.02 -17.49 -8.88
C SER A 136 9.98 -16.56 -8.13
N ALA A 137 9.89 -16.56 -6.79
CA ALA A 137 10.77 -15.77 -5.93
C ALA A 137 12.12 -16.45 -5.64
N VAL A 138 12.21 -17.76 -5.88
CA VAL A 138 13.39 -18.60 -5.63
C VAL A 138 13.62 -19.55 -6.80
N VAL A 139 14.88 -20.01 -6.93
CA VAL A 139 15.30 -21.01 -7.93
C VAL A 139 15.22 -22.41 -7.34
#